data_AF-A0A3J4MMV8-F1
#
_entry.id   AF-A0A3J4MMV8-F1
#
_cell.length_a   1.000
_cell.length_b   1.000
_cell.length_c   1.000
_cell.angle_alpha   90.00
_cell.angle_beta   90.00
_cell.angle_gamma   90.00
#
_symmetry.space_group_name_H-M   'P 1'
#
loop_
_entity.id
_entity.type
_entity.pdbx_description
1 polymer ?
#
loop_
_entity_poly.entity_id
_entity_poly.type
_entity_poly.pdbx_seq_one_letter_code
_entity_poly.pdbx_strand_id
1 'polypeptide(L)'
;MNVTDDSLLRSGFTQSDLQKIKNNVESYGGTLGHAIRDLARRFILTVWVVSGCLAVFIFLVIFASEENVFSGAIGLSCGIAVAIFIQPPVLAYKSWRFCRTNKY
;
A
#
# COMPACT_ATOMS: atom_id res chain seq x y z
N MET A 1 -8.36 10.63 -18.14
CA MET A 1 -9.63 9.86 -18.22
C MET A 1 -10.42 10.14 -16.94
N ASN A 2 -11.73 9.91 -16.93
CA ASN A 2 -12.49 9.92 -15.67
C ASN A 2 -12.36 8.53 -15.03
N VAL A 3 -12.22 8.45 -13.70
CA VAL A 3 -12.17 7.16 -13.00
C VAL A 3 -13.61 6.66 -12.86
N THR A 4 -13.97 5.67 -13.66
CA THR A 4 -15.31 5.05 -13.66
C THR A 4 -15.24 3.60 -13.21
N ASP A 5 -16.36 3.06 -12.75
CA ASP A 5 -16.48 1.65 -12.34
C ASP A 5 -16.01 0.70 -13.45
N ASP A 6 -16.46 0.91 -14.70
CA ASP A 6 -16.04 0.11 -15.85
C ASP A 6 -14.52 0.12 -16.06
N SER A 7 -13.88 1.29 -15.91
CA SER A 7 -12.44 1.41 -16.06
C SER A 7 -11.67 0.63 -14.98
N LEU A 8 -12.21 0.59 -13.76
CA LEU A 8 -11.63 -0.13 -12.63
C LEU A 8 -11.86 -1.64 -12.76
N LEU A 9 -13.06 -2.09 -13.15
CA LEU A 9 -13.36 -3.50 -13.41
C LEU A 9 -12.45 -4.07 -14.50
N ARG A 10 -12.31 -3.35 -15.63
CA ARG A 10 -11.40 -3.75 -16.72
C ARG A 10 -9.94 -3.82 -16.28
N SER A 11 -9.57 -3.11 -15.22
CA SER A 11 -8.22 -3.09 -14.66
C SER A 11 -8.00 -4.14 -13.56
N GLY A 12 -9.00 -4.98 -13.26
CA GLY A 12 -8.89 -6.09 -12.31
C GLY A 12 -9.42 -5.80 -10.90
N PHE A 13 -10.17 -4.72 -10.71
CA PHE A 13 -10.98 -4.55 -9.49
C PHE A 13 -12.19 -5.48 -9.55
N THR A 14 -12.60 -6.00 -8.40
CA THR A 14 -13.87 -6.74 -8.28
C THR A 14 -15.00 -5.78 -7.93
N GLN A 15 -16.25 -6.24 -8.10
CA GLN A 15 -17.42 -5.49 -7.63
C GLN A 15 -17.37 -5.24 -6.11
N SER A 16 -16.86 -6.21 -5.34
CA SER A 16 -16.68 -6.05 -3.90
C SER A 16 -15.61 -5.01 -3.54
N ASP A 17 -14.54 -4.88 -4.32
CA ASP A 17 -13.54 -3.82 -4.15
C ASP A 17 -14.17 -2.45 -4.39
N LEU A 18 -14.95 -2.31 -5.47
CA LEU A 18 -15.66 -1.07 -5.80
C LEU A 18 -16.65 -0.67 -4.72
N GLN A 19 -17.43 -1.62 -4.22
CA GLN A 19 -18.41 -1.35 -3.17
C GLN A 19 -17.73 -0.90 -1.86
N LYS A 20 -16.59 -1.50 -1.49
CA LYS A 20 -15.79 -1.05 -0.33
C LYS A 20 -15.30 0.39 -0.50
N ILE A 21 -14.78 0.74 -1.67
CA ILE A 21 -14.27 2.10 -1.93
C ILE A 21 -15.43 3.10 -1.94
N LYS A 22 -16.54 2.78 -2.62
CA LYS A 22 -17.72 3.64 -2.68
C LYS A 22 -18.35 3.89 -1.32
N ASN A 23 -18.53 2.85 -0.50
CA ASN A 23 -19.06 3.02 0.86
C ASN A 23 -18.19 3.97 1.70
N ASN A 24 -16.86 3.91 1.54
CA ASN A 24 -15.95 4.84 2.20
C ASN A 24 -16.10 6.27 1.65
N VAL A 25 -16.17 6.44 0.32
CA VAL A 25 -16.38 7.76 -0.29
C VAL A 25 -17.73 8.37 0.09
N GLU A 26 -18.78 7.56 0.21
CA GLU A 26 -20.10 8.01 0.64
C GLU A 26 -20.10 8.39 2.13
N SER A 27 -19.39 7.64 2.96
CA SER A 27 -19.32 7.89 4.42
C SER A 27 -18.41 9.07 4.79
N TYR A 28 -17.33 9.29 4.05
CA TYR A 28 -16.29 10.30 4.37
C TYR A 28 -16.22 11.45 3.36
N GLY A 29 -17.05 11.42 2.31
CA GLY A 29 -17.03 12.37 1.21
C GLY A 29 -15.89 12.15 0.22
N GLY A 30 -15.94 12.89 -0.90
CA GLY A 30 -14.93 12.88 -1.96
C GLY A 30 -15.38 12.22 -3.25
N THR A 31 -14.42 11.84 -4.10
CA THR A 31 -14.69 11.18 -5.38
C THR A 31 -13.97 9.85 -5.46
N LEU A 32 -14.50 8.92 -6.26
CA LEU A 32 -13.87 7.63 -6.53
C LEU A 32 -12.42 7.80 -7.01
N GLY A 33 -12.16 8.75 -7.92
CA GLY A 33 -10.81 9.03 -8.41
C GLY A 33 -9.86 9.53 -7.32
N HIS A 34 -10.33 10.37 -6.40
CA HIS A 34 -9.54 10.82 -5.25
C HIS A 34 -9.19 9.64 -4.34
N ALA A 35 -10.14 8.76 -4.03
CA ALA A 35 -9.92 7.58 -3.21
C ALA A 35 -8.89 6.61 -3.84
N ILE A 36 -8.98 6.39 -5.16
CA ILE A 36 -7.99 5.58 -5.89
C ILE A 36 -6.58 6.19 -5.80
N ARG A 37 -6.45 7.49 -6.07
CA ARG A 37 -5.14 8.18 -5.98
C ARG A 37 -4.57 8.16 -4.57
N ASP A 38 -5.40 8.34 -3.56
CA ASP A 38 -4.99 8.28 -2.15
C ASP A 38 -4.48 6.89 -1.78
N LEU A 39 -5.21 5.84 -2.16
CA LEU A 39 -4.78 4.44 -1.96
C LEU A 39 -3.46 4.13 -2.69
N ALA A 40 -3.31 4.62 -3.92
CA ALA A 40 -2.07 4.47 -4.69
C ALA A 40 -0.88 5.14 -4.00
N ARG A 41 -1.09 6.34 -3.43
CA ARG A 41 -0.05 7.07 -2.68
C ARG A 41 0.31 6.35 -1.38
N ARG A 42 -0.68 5.84 -0.63
CA ARG A 42 -0.45 5.02 0.57
C ARG A 42 0.37 3.77 0.25
N PHE A 43 0.10 3.11 -0.88
CA PHE A 43 0.91 1.98 -1.34
C PHE A 43 2.38 2.37 -1.55
N ILE A 44 2.65 3.48 -2.24
CA ILE A 44 4.01 3.97 -2.48
C ILE A 44 4.73 4.27 -1.16
N LEU A 45 4.07 4.96 -0.23
CA LEU A 45 4.64 5.25 1.09
C LEU A 45 5.03 3.97 1.84
N THR A 46 4.20 2.94 1.73
CA THR A 46 4.44 1.64 2.36
C THR A 46 5.64 0.93 1.76
N VAL A 47 5.75 0.95 0.43
CA VAL A 47 6.93 0.43 -0.27
C VAL A 47 8.19 1.15 0.20
N TRP A 48 8.15 2.47 0.39
CA TRP A 48 9.29 3.22 0.93
C TRP A 48 9.63 2.83 2.36
N VAL A 49 8.63 2.68 3.23
CA VAL A 49 8.84 2.21 4.62
C VAL A 49 9.47 0.83 4.65
N VAL A 50 8.92 -0.12 3.89
CA VAL A 50 9.45 -1.49 3.80
C VAL A 50 10.86 -1.49 3.23
N SER A 51 11.13 -0.68 2.20
CA SER A 51 12.47 -0.53 1.63
C SER A 51 13.46 0.06 2.63
N GLY A 52 13.04 1.04 3.44
CA GLY A 52 13.85 1.61 4.52
C GLY A 52 14.17 0.58 5.60
N CYS A 53 13.16 -0.19 6.04
CA CYS A 53 13.36 -1.29 6.99
C CYS A 53 14.33 -2.34 6.44
N LEU A 54 14.22 -2.69 5.15
CA LEU A 54 15.13 -3.63 4.51
C LEU A 54 16.57 -3.09 4.45
N ALA A 55 16.74 -1.80 4.17
CA ALA A 55 18.07 -1.16 4.18
C ALA A 55 18.72 -1.19 5.57
N VAL A 56 17.94 -0.89 6.63
CA VAL A 56 18.41 -1.00 8.02
C VAL A 56 18.77 -2.45 8.35
N PHE A 57 17.96 -3.42 7.92
CA PHE A 57 18.26 -4.83 8.12
C PHE A 57 19.58 -5.24 7.46
N ILE A 58 19.80 -4.85 6.21
CA ILE A 58 21.06 -5.11 5.49
C ILE A 58 22.24 -4.49 6.24
N PHE A 59 22.09 -3.26 6.73
CA PHE A 59 23.13 -2.60 7.53
C PHE A 59 23.45 -3.37 8.82
N LEU A 60 22.42 -3.83 9.55
CA LEU A 60 22.63 -4.66 10.74
C LEU A 60 23.36 -5.97 10.41
N VAL A 61 23.00 -6.64 9.32
CA VAL A 61 23.67 -7.89 8.90
C VAL A 61 25.15 -7.68 8.58
N ILE A 62 25.52 -6.52 8.03
CA ILE A 62 26.92 -6.22 7.67
C ILE A 62 27.75 -5.81 8.89
N PHE A 63 27.18 -5.05 9.82
CA PHE A 63 27.94 -4.33 10.86
C PHE A 63 27.67 -4.79 12.31
N ALA A 64 26.61 -5.54 12.57
CA ALA A 64 26.19 -5.87 13.94
C ALA A 64 26.60 -7.29 14.36
N SER A 65 26.66 -7.53 15.67
CA SER A 65 26.81 -8.86 16.25
C SER A 65 25.55 -9.72 16.01
N GLU A 66 25.71 -11.04 16.06
CA GLU A 66 24.62 -12.00 15.80
C GLU A 66 23.36 -11.73 16.65
N GLU A 67 23.54 -11.41 17.93
CA GLU A 67 22.43 -11.06 18.85
C GLU A 67 21.66 -9.81 18.41
N ASN A 68 22.37 -8.79 17.93
CA ASN A 68 21.77 -7.54 17.46
C ASN A 68 21.05 -7.71 16.12
N VAL A 69 21.52 -8.62 15.26
CA VAL A 69 20.84 -8.99 14.01
C VAL A 69 19.49 -9.66 14.30
N PHE A 70 19.45 -10.61 15.24
CA PHE A 70 18.21 -11.30 15.62
C PHE A 70 17.18 -10.34 16.23
N SER A 71 17.58 -9.53 17.21
CA SER A 71 16.69 -8.53 17.82
C SER A 71 16.19 -7.50 16.80
N GLY A 72 17.09 -7.02 15.94
CA GLY A 72 16.74 -6.09 14.86
C GLY A 72 15.76 -6.66 13.84
N ALA A 73 15.91 -7.94 13.46
CA ALA A 73 14.97 -8.62 12.57
C ALA A 73 13.54 -8.66 13.14
N ILE A 74 13.41 -8.94 14.44
CA ILE A 74 12.12 -9.00 15.14
C ILE A 74 11.49 -7.61 15.21
N GLY A 75 12.27 -6.58 15.55
CA GLY A 75 11.77 -5.20 15.59
C GLY A 75 11.28 -4.71 14.23
N LEU A 76 12.06 -4.94 13.16
CA LEU A 76 11.72 -4.52 11.81
C LEU A 76 10.51 -5.27 11.24
N SER A 77 10.40 -6.57 11.49
CA SER A 77 9.24 -7.36 11.05
C SER A 77 7.95 -6.92 11.74
N CYS A 78 7.99 -6.59 13.02
CA CYS A 78 6.86 -6.00 13.74
C CYS A 78 6.43 -4.65 13.12
N GLY A 79 7.39 -3.78 12.82
CA GLY A 79 7.13 -2.50 12.17
C GLY A 79 6.48 -2.64 10.79
N ILE A 80 6.98 -3.58 9.97
CA ILE A 80 6.40 -3.91 8.66
C ILE A 80 4.98 -4.46 8.80
N ALA A 81 4.75 -5.37 9.76
CA ALA A 81 3.43 -5.95 9.98
C ALA A 81 2.40 -4.88 10.33
N VAL A 82 2.72 -3.98 11.27
CA VAL A 82 1.84 -2.86 11.63
C VAL A 82 1.57 -1.95 10.43
N ALA A 83 2.60 -1.62 9.66
CA ALA A 83 2.45 -0.80 8.46
C ALA A 83 1.49 -1.43 7.43
N ILE A 84 1.57 -2.75 7.23
CA ILE A 84 0.71 -3.48 6.28
C ILE A 84 -0.71 -3.63 6.83
N PHE A 85 -0.90 -3.87 8.12
CA PHE A 85 -2.23 -4.11 8.73
C PHE A 85 -3.11 -2.85 8.78
N ILE A 86 -2.52 -1.67 8.93
CA ILE A 86 -3.28 -0.40 9.03
C ILE A 86 -4.01 -0.06 7.72
N GLN A 87 -3.53 -0.58 6.58
CA GLN A 87 -4.06 -0.25 5.26
C GLN A 87 -4.66 -1.48 4.58
N PRO A 88 -5.52 -1.32 3.57
CA PRO A 88 -5.93 -2.43 2.71
C PRO A 88 -4.87 -2.65 1.62
N PRO A 89 -3.84 -3.51 1.81
CA PRO A 89 -2.67 -3.55 0.94
C PRO A 89 -3.02 -3.97 -0.48
N VAL A 90 -4.00 -4.88 -0.63
CA VAL A 90 -4.46 -5.38 -1.93
C VAL A 90 -5.17 -4.29 -2.72
N LEU A 91 -6.08 -3.54 -2.08
CA LEU A 91 -6.75 -2.42 -2.77
C LEU A 91 -5.74 -1.32 -3.12
N ALA A 92 -4.84 -0.98 -2.20
CA ALA A 92 -3.79 0.01 -2.41
C ALA A 92 -2.88 -0.36 -3.60
N TYR A 93 -2.48 -1.63 -3.71
CA TYR A 93 -1.73 -2.16 -4.85
C TYR A 93 -2.51 -2.06 -6.17
N LYS A 94 -3.79 -2.49 -6.19
CA LYS A 94 -4.63 -2.39 -7.40
C LYS A 94 -4.79 -0.94 -7.86
N SER A 95 -5.00 -0.03 -6.92
CA SER A 95 -5.08 1.42 -7.19
C SER A 95 -3.77 1.97 -7.74
N TRP A 96 -2.63 1.60 -7.16
CA TRP A 96 -1.31 1.98 -7.69
C TRP A 96 -1.08 1.46 -9.11
N ARG A 97 -1.38 0.18 -9.37
CA ARG A 97 -1.23 -0.43 -10.70
C ARG A 97 -2.11 0.29 -11.72
N PHE A 98 -3.34 0.62 -11.34
CA PHE A 98 -4.26 1.40 -12.17
C PHE A 98 -3.72 2.79 -12.49
N CYS A 99 -3.26 3.54 -11.48
CA CYS A 99 -2.68 4.86 -11.66
C CYS A 99 -1.43 4.83 -12.55
N ARG A 100 -0.52 3.87 -12.32
CA ARG A 100 0.70 3.69 -13.11
C ARG A 100 0.42 3.40 -14.58
N THR A 101 -0.56 2.53 -14.85
CA THR A 101 -0.91 2.13 -16.22
C THR A 101 -1.60 3.25 -16.99
N ASN A 102 -2.43 4.04 -16.32
CA ASN A 102 -3.20 5.13 -16.93
C ASN A 102 -2.54 6.52 -16.78
N LYS A 103 -1.30 6.59 -16.27
CA LYS A 103 -0.53 7.83 -16.03
C LYS A 103 -1.29 8.90 -15.24
N TYR A 104 -1.96 8.49 -14.15
CA TYR A 104 -2.55 9.41 -13.17
C TYR A 104 -1.57 9.84 -12.09
#